data_AF-A0A133U7T6-F1
#
_entry.id   AF-A0A133U7T6-F1
#
_cell.length_a   1.000
_cell.length_b   1.000
_cell.length_c   1.000
_cell.angle_alpha   90.00
_cell.angle_beta   90.00
_cell.angle_gamma   90.00
#
_symmetry.space_group_name_H-M   'P 1'
#
loop_
_entity.id
_entity.type
_entity.pdbx_description
1 polymer ?
#
loop_
_entity_poly.entity_id
_entity_poly.type
_entity_poly.pdbx_seq_one_letter_code
_entity_poly.pdbx_strand_id
1 'polypeptide(L)'
;MSDEKKSTVNKERILKDLKNLPPEERKEILDQIKPEKELPILYWTTNPITAKLTFKFLQNQGEATLEEIREFLQNQGAIRANKGEYNFGVIPRDGDLFFNIDGSWGENCKVSLTETGKKFAEIFRKDKEMTSLERSLLIGIQPYGSGFVYLSILEKNREKGVLREDMQKELVNLYGNKGKYFTGYFTTWFSRIGLIKKEKDGRKVRYKPTFPTAW
;
A
#
# COMPACT_ATOMS: atom_id res chain seq x y z
N MET A 1 -49.57 4.64 2.84
CA MET A 1 -48.34 4.28 2.11
C MET A 1 -47.44 5.50 2.14
N SER A 2 -46.40 5.46 2.96
CA SER A 2 -45.44 6.56 3.16
C SER A 2 -44.24 6.35 2.24
N ASP A 3 -44.05 7.27 1.31
CA ASP A 3 -42.88 7.33 0.44
C ASP A 3 -41.62 7.67 1.26
N GLU A 4 -40.81 6.64 1.55
CA GLU A 4 -39.43 6.83 1.99
C GLU A 4 -38.59 7.39 0.82
N LYS A 5 -38.54 8.72 0.71
CA LYS A 5 -37.53 9.41 -0.10
C LYS A 5 -36.15 9.11 0.48
N LYS A 6 -35.43 8.17 -0.12
CA LYS A 6 -33.97 8.04 0.02
C LYS A 6 -33.34 9.39 -0.34
N SER A 7 -32.97 10.19 0.65
CA SER A 7 -32.18 11.40 0.43
C SER A 7 -30.78 10.97 0.02
N THR A 8 -30.49 11.03 -1.27
CA THR A 8 -29.12 10.80 -1.77
C THR A 8 -28.26 11.93 -1.23
N VAL A 9 -27.50 11.65 -0.18
CA VAL A 9 -26.53 12.58 0.39
C VAL A 9 -25.51 12.91 -0.71
N ASN A 10 -25.50 14.15 -1.17
CA ASN A 10 -24.62 14.60 -2.23
C ASN A 10 -23.19 14.80 -1.66
N LYS A 11 -22.36 13.76 -1.80
CA LYS A 11 -20.99 13.71 -1.30
C LYS A 11 -20.12 14.87 -1.82
N GLU A 12 -20.31 15.30 -3.06
CA GLU A 12 -19.53 16.39 -3.67
C GLU A 12 -19.80 17.74 -2.99
N ARG A 13 -21.05 17.97 -2.61
CA ARG A 13 -21.46 19.19 -1.89
C ARG A 13 -20.87 19.21 -0.48
N ILE A 14 -20.93 18.08 0.23
CA ILE A 14 -20.35 17.96 1.58
C ILE A 14 -18.84 18.18 1.57
N LEU A 15 -18.13 17.58 0.59
CA LEU A 15 -16.68 17.79 0.44
C LEU A 15 -16.35 19.26 0.13
N LYS A 16 -17.16 19.93 -0.68
CA LYS A 16 -17.00 21.36 -0.98
C LYS A 16 -17.23 22.22 0.27
N ASP A 17 -18.25 21.90 1.06
CA ASP A 17 -18.60 22.63 2.27
C ASP A 17 -17.52 22.44 3.36
N LEU A 18 -16.99 21.22 3.53
CA LEU A 18 -15.85 20.94 4.41
C LEU A 18 -14.57 21.72 4.03
N LYS A 19 -14.29 21.86 2.72
CA LYS A 19 -13.12 22.61 2.22
C LYS A 19 -13.20 24.12 2.46
N ASN A 20 -14.39 24.65 2.71
CA ASN A 20 -14.58 26.08 2.97
C ASN A 20 -14.55 26.42 4.47
N LEU A 21 -14.50 25.43 5.35
CA LEU A 21 -14.42 25.66 6.79
C LEU A 21 -13.01 26.07 7.22
N PRO A 22 -12.89 26.91 8.27
CA PRO A 22 -11.64 27.18 8.97
C PRO A 22 -10.94 25.88 9.42
N PRO A 23 -9.60 25.84 9.47
CA PRO A 23 -8.85 24.63 9.81
C PRO A 23 -9.25 23.98 11.13
N GLU A 24 -9.52 24.80 12.16
CA GLU A 24 -9.90 24.31 13.49
C GLU A 24 -11.29 23.66 13.50
N GLU A 25 -12.28 24.30 12.87
CA GLU A 25 -13.64 23.74 12.75
C GLU A 25 -13.67 22.48 11.87
N ARG A 26 -12.85 22.45 10.81
CA ARG A 26 -12.71 21.26 9.98
C ARG A 26 -12.16 20.09 10.79
N LYS A 27 -11.14 20.33 11.61
CA LYS A 27 -10.54 19.32 12.49
C LYS A 27 -11.56 18.80 13.49
N GLU A 28 -12.32 19.68 14.13
CA GLU A 28 -13.36 19.29 15.09
C GLU A 28 -14.46 18.43 14.47
N ILE A 29 -14.91 18.75 13.25
CA ILE A 29 -15.91 17.95 12.52
C ILE A 29 -15.33 16.58 12.12
N LEU A 30 -14.07 16.53 11.68
CA LEU A 30 -13.41 15.28 11.33
C LEU A 30 -13.21 14.37 12.55
N ASP A 31 -12.92 14.96 13.72
CA ASP A 31 -12.81 14.24 14.99
C ASP A 31 -14.18 13.68 15.45
N GLN A 32 -15.29 14.31 15.05
CA GLN A 32 -16.66 13.84 15.33
C GLN A 32 -17.15 12.75 14.36
N ILE A 33 -16.57 12.66 13.16
CA ILE A 33 -16.85 11.57 12.21
C ILE A 33 -16.14 10.31 12.74
N LYS A 34 -16.90 9.46 13.44
CA LYS A 34 -16.43 8.10 13.70
C LYS A 34 -16.29 7.40 12.35
N PRO A 35 -15.08 6.97 11.94
CA PRO A 35 -14.94 6.21 10.70
C PRO A 35 -15.85 4.98 10.81
N GLU A 36 -16.58 4.66 9.73
CA GLU A 36 -17.27 3.38 9.61
C GLU A 36 -16.30 2.27 9.99
N LYS A 37 -16.80 1.23 10.68
CA LYS A 37 -16.02 0.08 11.17
C LYS A 37 -15.48 -0.80 10.02
N GLU A 38 -15.11 -0.23 8.89
CA GLU A 38 -14.34 -0.89 7.87
C GLU A 38 -12.88 -0.86 8.32
N LEU A 39 -12.27 -2.04 8.41
CA LEU A 39 -10.84 -2.12 8.67
C LEU A 39 -10.13 -1.31 7.57
N PRO A 40 -9.25 -0.35 7.92
CA PRO A 40 -8.58 0.48 6.94
C PRO A 40 -7.86 -0.41 5.93
N ILE A 41 -8.09 -0.16 4.65
CA ILE A 41 -7.32 -0.84 3.60
C ILE A 41 -5.99 -0.09 3.49
N LEU A 42 -4.92 -0.69 3.96
CA LEU A 42 -3.58 -0.19 3.67
C LEU A 42 -3.28 -0.52 2.20
N TYR A 43 -3.51 0.47 1.32
CA TYR A 43 -3.16 0.35 -0.09
C TYR A 43 -1.67 0.10 -0.25
N TRP A 44 -1.36 -0.83 -1.14
CA TRP A 44 0.01 -1.29 -1.41
C TRP A 44 0.96 -0.12 -1.70
N THR A 45 2.14 -0.18 -1.09
CA THR A 45 3.26 0.69 -1.45
C THR A 45 4.32 -0.07 -2.24
N THR A 46 4.82 0.53 -3.32
CA THR A 46 5.96 0.02 -4.11
C THR A 46 7.24 -0.12 -3.26
N ASN A 47 7.30 0.58 -2.13
CA ASN A 47 8.43 0.61 -1.22
C ASN A 47 7.97 0.51 0.25
N PRO A 48 7.79 -0.72 0.78
CA PRO A 48 7.36 -0.96 2.16
C PRO A 48 8.25 -0.30 3.22
N ILE A 49 9.57 -0.23 2.98
CA ILE A 49 10.50 0.45 3.89
C ILE A 49 10.18 1.94 3.96
N THR A 50 9.94 2.58 2.82
CA THR A 50 9.54 3.99 2.76
C THR A 50 8.23 4.22 3.50
N ALA A 51 7.22 3.37 3.32
CA ALA A 51 5.97 3.51 4.07
C ALA A 51 6.16 3.36 5.58
N LYS A 52 6.88 2.32 6.04
CA LYS A 52 7.26 2.16 7.46
C LYS A 52 7.89 3.43 8.01
N LEU A 53 8.89 3.97 7.31
CA LEU A 53 9.60 5.18 7.70
C LEU A 53 8.68 6.40 7.76
N THR A 54 7.78 6.58 6.79
CA THR A 54 6.80 7.68 6.80
C THR A 54 5.82 7.55 7.97
N PHE A 55 5.28 6.36 8.26
CA PHE A 55 4.42 6.13 9.43
C PHE A 55 5.15 6.49 10.73
N LYS A 56 6.39 6.01 10.91
CA LYS A 56 7.19 6.33 12.12
C LYS A 56 7.52 7.82 12.22
N PHE A 57 7.84 8.46 11.11
CA PHE A 57 8.17 9.88 11.07
C PHE A 57 6.98 10.73 11.51
N LEU A 58 5.81 10.51 10.89
CA LEU A 58 4.58 11.22 11.23
C LEU A 58 4.04 10.87 12.61
N GLN A 59 4.27 9.65 13.11
CA GLN A 59 3.93 9.32 14.50
C GLN A 59 4.73 10.15 15.51
N ASN A 60 6.00 10.44 15.22
CA ASN A 60 6.86 11.22 16.11
C ASN A 60 6.63 12.73 15.97
N GLN A 61 6.40 13.22 14.74
CA GLN A 61 6.25 14.66 14.46
C GLN A 61 4.81 15.15 14.58
N GLY A 62 3.82 14.27 14.46
CA GLY A 62 2.40 14.62 14.38
C GLY A 62 1.97 15.05 12.98
N GLU A 63 2.57 16.14 12.48
CA GLU A 63 2.34 16.67 11.13
C GLU A 63 3.66 16.97 10.41
N ALA A 64 3.66 16.87 9.08
CA ALA A 64 4.78 17.29 8.24
C ALA A 64 4.30 17.62 6.84
N THR A 65 5.08 18.42 6.11
CA THR A 65 4.90 18.68 4.70
C THR A 65 5.42 17.52 3.83
N LEU A 66 4.95 17.43 2.59
CA LEU A 66 5.48 16.46 1.62
C LEU A 66 6.99 16.65 1.36
N GLU A 67 7.49 17.88 1.42
CA GLU A 67 8.93 18.17 1.28
C GLU A 67 9.72 17.66 2.50
N GLU A 68 9.26 17.89 3.72
CA GLU A 68 9.92 17.38 4.93
C GLU A 68 9.96 15.85 4.95
N ILE A 69 8.88 15.20 4.49
CA ILE A 69 8.84 13.74 4.34
C ILE A 69 9.84 13.27 3.28
N ARG A 70 9.91 13.94 2.13
CA ARG A 70 10.88 13.64 1.06
C ARG A 70 12.31 13.73 1.60
N GLU A 71 12.65 14.84 2.25
CA GLU A 71 13.97 15.08 2.82
C GLU A 71 14.34 14.01 3.84
N PHE A 72 13.42 13.69 4.75
CA PHE A 72 13.62 12.62 5.73
C PHE A 72 13.91 11.28 5.04
N LEU A 73 13.07 10.88 4.09
CA LEU A 73 13.23 9.59 3.39
C LEU A 73 14.51 9.53 2.56
N GLN A 74 14.92 10.63 1.95
CA GLN A 74 16.17 10.72 1.21
C GLN A 74 17.39 10.63 2.14
N ASN A 75 17.35 11.31 3.28
CA ASN A 75 18.39 11.23 4.32
C ASN A 75 18.49 9.82 4.92
N GLN A 76 17.38 9.08 4.97
CA GLN A 76 17.40 7.66 5.36
C GLN A 76 17.91 6.71 4.26
N GLY A 77 18.14 7.21 3.04
CA GLY A 77 18.54 6.42 1.86
C GLY A 77 17.40 5.56 1.30
N ALA A 78 16.14 5.86 1.66
CA ALA A 78 14.97 5.07 1.28
C ALA A 78 14.45 5.44 -0.12
N ILE A 79 14.72 6.66 -0.58
CA ILE A 79 14.35 7.17 -1.90
C ILE A 79 15.50 7.94 -2.55
N ARG A 80 15.40 8.15 -3.87
CA ARG A 80 16.18 9.12 -4.63
C ARG A 80 15.19 10.00 -5.38
N ALA A 81 14.89 11.17 -4.83
CA ALA A 81 13.89 12.09 -5.38
C ALA A 81 14.40 13.52 -5.27
N ASN A 82 14.28 14.30 -6.33
CA ASN A 82 14.62 15.72 -6.30
C ASN A 82 13.52 16.52 -5.59
N LYS A 83 13.83 17.75 -5.17
CA LYS A 83 12.81 18.70 -4.72
C LYS A 83 11.72 18.83 -5.79
N GLY A 84 10.45 18.80 -5.39
CA GLY A 84 9.31 18.79 -6.31
C GLY A 84 8.77 17.40 -6.68
N GLU A 85 9.51 16.31 -6.40
CA GLU A 85 9.11 14.95 -6.73
C GLU A 85 8.44 14.25 -5.53
N TYR A 86 7.13 14.46 -5.36
CA TYR A 86 6.38 14.00 -4.18
C TYR A 86 5.64 12.66 -4.34
N ASN A 87 5.81 12.00 -5.49
CA ASN A 87 5.17 10.71 -5.75
C ASN A 87 6.04 9.54 -5.24
N PHE A 88 6.08 9.37 -3.92
CA PHE A 88 6.76 8.22 -3.30
C PHE A 88 5.87 6.99 -3.11
N GLY A 89 4.60 7.04 -3.57
CA GLY A 89 3.69 5.90 -3.49
C GLY A 89 3.36 5.44 -2.07
N VAL A 90 3.32 6.37 -1.11
CA VAL A 90 3.06 6.11 0.31
C VAL A 90 1.79 6.79 0.82
N ILE A 91 1.50 8.01 0.36
CA ILE A 91 0.36 8.81 0.82
C ILE A 91 -0.68 8.89 -0.29
N PRO A 92 -1.84 8.22 -0.16
CA PRO A 92 -2.92 8.30 -1.14
C PRO A 92 -3.56 9.70 -1.12
N ARG A 93 -4.16 10.09 -2.25
CA ARG A 93 -4.84 11.40 -2.38
C ARG A 93 -6.16 11.45 -1.62
N ASP A 94 -6.85 10.32 -1.57
CA ASP A 94 -8.09 10.09 -0.85
C ASP A 94 -7.73 9.15 0.33
N GLY A 95 -7.82 9.62 1.57
CA GLY A 95 -7.06 9.03 2.69
C GLY A 95 -7.89 8.50 3.85
N ASP A 96 -7.66 7.23 4.22
CA ASP A 96 -8.13 6.59 5.46
C ASP A 96 -7.06 6.57 6.57
N LEU A 97 -5.78 6.46 6.20
CA LEU A 97 -4.62 6.34 7.13
C LEU A 97 -3.81 7.63 7.27
N PHE A 98 -3.89 8.49 6.26
CA PHE A 98 -3.24 9.78 6.21
C PHE A 98 -4.30 10.85 6.00
N PHE A 99 -4.16 11.94 6.74
CA PHE A 99 -5.02 13.10 6.61
C PHE A 99 -4.27 14.20 5.84
N ASN A 100 -4.79 14.57 4.68
CA ASN A 100 -4.34 15.75 3.94
C ASN A 100 -5.09 16.97 4.49
N ILE A 101 -4.39 17.82 5.23
CA ILE A 101 -5.00 18.87 6.06
C ILE A 101 -5.60 19.98 5.18
N ASP A 102 -4.88 20.37 4.13
CA ASP A 102 -5.22 21.51 3.28
C ASP A 102 -5.95 21.11 1.98
N GLY A 103 -5.98 19.82 1.64
CA GLY A 103 -6.59 19.31 0.42
C GLY A 103 -5.82 19.70 -0.86
N SER A 104 -4.61 20.23 -0.71
CA SER A 104 -3.68 20.56 -1.79
C SER A 104 -2.77 19.38 -2.12
N TRP A 105 -1.96 19.50 -3.17
CA TRP A 105 -0.91 18.53 -3.47
C TRP A 105 0.32 19.29 -3.99
N GLY A 106 1.43 19.22 -3.26
CA GLY A 106 2.62 20.02 -3.55
C GLY A 106 3.56 20.10 -2.34
N GLU A 107 4.63 20.88 -2.46
CA GLU A 107 5.71 20.94 -1.46
C GLU A 107 5.20 21.30 -0.05
N ASN A 108 4.24 22.21 0.03
CA ASN A 108 3.69 22.74 1.27
C ASN A 108 2.47 21.97 1.79
N CYS A 109 2.05 20.90 1.09
CA CYS A 109 0.90 20.11 1.51
C CYS A 109 1.21 19.44 2.84
N LYS A 110 0.46 19.80 3.88
CA LYS A 110 0.60 19.22 5.21
C LYS A 110 -0.19 17.93 5.35
N VAL A 111 0.47 16.91 5.86
CA VAL A 111 -0.07 15.59 6.09
C VAL A 111 0.17 15.14 7.53
N SER A 112 -0.80 14.42 8.08
CA SER A 112 -0.72 13.80 9.41
C SER A 112 -1.29 12.38 9.36
N LEU A 113 -1.11 11.60 10.43
CA LEU A 113 -1.77 10.31 10.57
C LEU A 113 -3.18 10.49 11.15
N THR A 114 -4.15 9.77 10.59
CA THR A 114 -5.45 9.58 11.24
C THR A 114 -5.28 8.77 12.54
N GLU A 115 -6.29 8.69 13.39
CA GLU A 115 -6.23 7.86 14.60
C GLU A 115 -5.90 6.39 14.26
N THR A 116 -6.49 5.89 13.18
CA THR A 116 -6.22 4.56 12.65
C THR A 116 -4.78 4.46 12.11
N GLY A 117 -4.28 5.47 11.40
CA GLY A 117 -2.89 5.55 10.98
C GLY A 117 -1.89 5.51 12.14
N LYS A 118 -2.22 6.14 13.28
CA LYS A 118 -1.40 6.10 14.50
C LYS A 118 -1.33 4.68 15.08
N LYS A 119 -2.45 3.98 15.16
CA LYS A 119 -2.50 2.56 15.60
C LYS A 119 -1.65 1.66 14.70
N PHE A 120 -1.64 1.90 13.39
CA PHE A 120 -0.74 1.19 12.46
C PHE A 120 0.73 1.54 12.71
N ALA A 121 1.04 2.81 12.96
CA ALA A 121 2.40 3.25 13.22
C ALA A 121 3.03 2.64 14.49
N GLU A 122 2.21 2.31 15.50
CA GLU A 122 2.64 1.62 16.73
C GLU A 122 3.14 0.20 16.49
N ILE A 123 2.63 -0.49 15.47
CA ILE A 123 3.06 -1.86 15.11
C ILE A 123 4.48 -1.84 14.53
N PHE A 124 4.87 -0.73 13.88
CA PHE A 124 6.20 -0.59 13.31
C PHE A 124 7.27 -0.31 14.37
N ARG A 125 8.34 -1.10 14.30
CA ARG A 125 9.58 -0.90 15.05
C ARG A 125 10.38 0.27 14.47
N LYS A 126 11.33 0.81 15.24
CA LYS A 126 12.16 1.96 14.82
C LYS A 126 13.33 1.57 13.89
N ASP A 127 13.68 0.30 13.85
CA ASP A 127 14.76 -0.23 13.02
C ASP A 127 14.44 -0.15 11.52
N LYS A 128 15.47 -0.12 10.67
CA LYS A 128 15.31 -0.15 9.21
C LYS A 128 14.86 -1.52 8.69
N GLU A 129 15.11 -2.58 9.45
CA GLU A 129 14.68 -3.93 9.08
C GLU A 129 13.17 -4.11 9.31
N MET A 130 12.53 -4.93 8.48
CA MET A 130 11.12 -5.27 8.65
C MET A 130 10.96 -6.69 9.17
N THR A 131 10.23 -6.83 10.29
CA THR A 131 9.68 -8.11 10.76
C THR A 131 8.71 -8.70 9.74
N SER A 132 8.40 -10.00 9.92
CA SER A 132 7.33 -10.66 9.20
C SER A 132 5.96 -10.00 9.42
N LEU A 133 5.67 -9.49 10.63
CA LEU A 133 4.41 -8.81 10.93
C LEU A 133 4.28 -7.48 10.19
N GLU A 134 5.33 -6.66 10.21
CA GLU A 134 5.37 -5.37 9.50
C GLU A 134 5.28 -5.55 7.98
N ARG A 135 5.93 -6.61 7.45
CA ARG A 135 5.79 -7.01 6.06
C ARG A 135 4.32 -7.34 5.77
N SER A 136 3.70 -8.25 6.52
CA SER A 136 2.31 -8.64 6.30
C SER A 136 1.34 -7.45 6.33
N LEU A 137 1.56 -6.51 7.25
CA LEU A 137 0.76 -5.28 7.37
C LEU A 137 0.89 -4.38 6.12
N LEU A 138 2.12 -4.15 5.64
CA LEU A 138 2.42 -3.27 4.50
C LEU A 138 2.14 -3.88 3.13
N ILE A 139 2.19 -5.21 3.07
CA ILE A 139 1.96 -5.97 1.85
C ILE A 139 0.47 -6.16 1.60
N GLY A 140 -0.37 -6.00 2.64
CA GLY A 140 -1.82 -6.05 2.59
C GLY A 140 -2.29 -7.15 1.65
N ILE A 141 -2.29 -8.41 2.11
CA ILE A 141 -2.61 -9.59 1.28
C ILE A 141 -4.06 -9.49 0.75
N GLN A 142 -4.24 -8.64 -0.26
CA GLN A 142 -5.18 -8.78 -1.34
C GLN A 142 -4.29 -9.02 -2.55
N PRO A 143 -3.93 -10.27 -2.86
CA PRO A 143 -3.45 -10.55 -4.19
C PRO A 143 -4.53 -10.04 -5.15
N TYR A 144 -4.18 -9.06 -6.00
CA TYR A 144 -4.92 -8.81 -7.24
C TYR A 144 -5.26 -10.16 -7.87
N GLY A 145 -6.40 -10.32 -8.53
CA GLY A 145 -6.82 -11.64 -9.06
C GLY A 145 -5.72 -12.36 -9.86
N SER A 146 -4.86 -11.62 -10.57
CA SER A 146 -3.70 -12.17 -11.27
C SER A 146 -2.56 -12.67 -10.37
N GLY A 147 -2.38 -12.11 -9.17
CA GLY A 147 -1.48 -12.60 -8.14
C GLY A 147 -1.99 -13.88 -7.48
N PHE A 148 -3.31 -13.99 -7.27
CA PHE A 148 -3.93 -15.23 -6.79
C PHE A 148 -3.77 -16.35 -7.82
N VAL A 149 -4.01 -16.05 -9.10
CA VAL A 149 -3.77 -16.98 -10.20
C VAL A 149 -2.30 -17.40 -10.28
N TYR A 150 -1.35 -16.48 -10.11
CA TYR A 150 0.08 -16.80 -10.06
C TYR A 150 0.39 -17.82 -8.94
N LEU A 151 -0.10 -17.57 -7.71
CA LEU A 151 0.12 -18.47 -6.58
C LEU A 151 -0.59 -19.82 -6.80
N SER A 152 -1.78 -19.83 -7.42
CA SER A 152 -2.50 -21.06 -7.77
C SER A 152 -1.73 -21.91 -8.78
N ILE A 153 -1.09 -21.31 -9.79
CA ILE A 153 -0.23 -22.03 -10.75
C ILE A 153 0.95 -22.67 -10.02
N LEU A 154 1.57 -21.96 -9.06
CA LEU A 154 2.65 -22.52 -8.25
C LEU A 154 2.17 -23.65 -7.33
N GLU A 155 1.00 -23.50 -6.71
CA GLU A 155 0.44 -24.50 -5.81
C GLU A 155 0.16 -25.82 -6.54
N LYS A 156 -0.45 -25.75 -7.72
CA LYS A 156 -0.67 -26.92 -8.59
C LYS A 156 0.62 -27.65 -8.96
N ASN A 157 1.76 -26.96 -8.89
CA ASN A 157 3.08 -27.48 -9.23
C ASN A 157 4.02 -27.50 -8.01
N ARG A 158 3.50 -27.50 -6.78
CA ARG A 158 4.28 -27.31 -5.53
C ARG A 158 5.53 -28.17 -5.44
N GLU A 159 5.42 -29.47 -5.75
CA GLU A 159 6.53 -30.42 -5.64
C GLU A 159 7.67 -30.12 -6.62
N LYS A 160 7.32 -29.87 -7.88
CA LYS A 160 8.29 -29.68 -8.98
C LYS A 160 8.68 -28.22 -9.18
N GLY A 161 7.92 -27.26 -8.66
CA GLY A 161 7.99 -25.85 -9.00
C GLY A 161 7.67 -25.57 -10.48
N VAL A 162 7.72 -24.30 -10.85
CA VAL A 162 7.41 -23.84 -12.21
C VAL A 162 8.60 -23.07 -12.77
N LEU A 163 9.04 -23.40 -13.99
CA LEU A 163 10.08 -22.61 -14.65
C LEU A 163 9.56 -21.21 -14.97
N ARG A 164 10.44 -20.21 -14.96
CA ARG A 164 10.09 -18.83 -15.31
C ARG A 164 9.38 -18.72 -16.66
N GLU A 165 9.87 -19.47 -17.64
CA GLU A 165 9.36 -19.48 -19.01
C GLU A 165 7.92 -20.00 -19.05
N ASP A 166 7.64 -21.08 -18.31
CA ASP A 166 6.33 -21.70 -18.22
C ASP A 166 5.33 -20.82 -17.47
N MET A 167 5.74 -20.24 -16.34
CA MET A 167 4.93 -19.26 -15.61
C MET A 167 4.55 -18.07 -16.50
N GLN A 168 5.51 -17.58 -17.29
CA GLN A 168 5.25 -16.49 -18.23
C GLN A 168 4.27 -16.90 -19.31
N LYS A 169 4.42 -18.11 -19.87
CA LYS A 169 3.51 -18.63 -20.89
C LYS A 169 2.08 -18.74 -20.34
N GLU A 170 1.90 -19.31 -19.16
CA GLU A 170 0.59 -19.43 -18.51
C GLU A 170 -0.08 -18.07 -18.29
N LEU A 171 0.65 -17.10 -17.74
CA LEU A 171 0.08 -15.76 -17.52
C LEU A 171 -0.18 -15.01 -18.83
N VAL A 172 0.62 -15.22 -19.88
CA VAL A 172 0.38 -14.63 -21.20
C VAL A 172 -0.85 -15.24 -21.86
N ASN A 173 -1.10 -16.53 -21.69
CA ASN A 173 -2.32 -17.17 -22.19
C ASN A 173 -3.58 -16.58 -21.54
N LEU A 174 -3.52 -16.28 -20.24
CA LEU A 174 -4.67 -15.75 -19.49
C LEU A 174 -4.88 -14.24 -19.66
N TYR A 175 -3.80 -13.46 -19.78
CA TYR A 175 -3.85 -11.99 -19.71
C TYR A 175 -3.22 -11.29 -20.91
N GLY A 176 -2.88 -12.02 -21.97
CA GLY A 176 -2.17 -11.48 -23.14
C GLY A 176 -0.82 -10.88 -22.76
N ASN A 177 -0.44 -9.79 -23.42
CA ASN A 177 0.85 -9.13 -23.18
C ASN A 177 1.05 -8.66 -21.71
N LYS A 178 -0.03 -8.42 -20.96
CA LYS A 178 0.05 -8.08 -19.52
C LYS A 178 0.60 -9.25 -18.69
N GLY A 179 0.50 -10.48 -19.17
CA GLY A 179 1.07 -11.67 -18.50
C GLY A 179 2.58 -11.62 -18.34
N LYS A 180 3.32 -11.03 -19.30
CA LYS A 180 4.77 -10.82 -19.18
C LYS A 180 5.10 -9.88 -18.01
N TYR A 181 4.36 -8.78 -17.90
CA TYR A 181 4.47 -7.83 -16.80
C TYR A 181 4.16 -8.50 -15.45
N PHE A 182 3.04 -9.22 -15.35
CA PHE A 182 2.64 -9.93 -14.13
C PHE A 182 3.67 -10.96 -13.68
N THR A 183 4.29 -11.67 -14.62
CA THR A 183 5.33 -12.65 -14.29
C THR A 183 6.52 -11.98 -13.60
N GLY A 184 7.03 -10.88 -14.16
CA GLY A 184 8.15 -10.15 -13.57
C GLY A 184 7.79 -9.51 -12.22
N TYR A 185 6.63 -8.87 -12.18
CA TYR A 185 6.11 -8.17 -11.01
C TYR A 185 5.87 -9.12 -9.83
N PHE A 186 5.04 -10.16 -10.00
CA PHE A 186 4.70 -11.09 -8.93
C PHE A 186 5.86 -11.99 -8.52
N THR A 187 6.73 -12.39 -9.44
CA THR A 187 7.97 -13.11 -9.07
C THR A 187 8.82 -12.26 -8.12
N THR A 188 9.00 -10.98 -8.43
CA THR A 188 9.81 -10.08 -7.61
C THR A 188 9.14 -9.84 -6.27
N TRP A 189 7.83 -9.58 -6.29
CA TRP A 189 7.04 -9.34 -5.09
C TRP A 189 7.03 -10.55 -4.17
N PHE A 190 6.55 -11.70 -4.64
CA PHE A 190 6.44 -12.93 -3.85
C PHE A 190 7.78 -13.46 -3.34
N SER A 191 8.87 -13.21 -4.08
CA SER A 191 10.21 -13.57 -3.61
C SER A 191 10.69 -12.70 -2.46
N ARG A 192 10.39 -11.39 -2.47
CA ARG A 192 10.77 -10.46 -1.39
C ARG A 192 10.00 -10.74 -0.10
N ILE A 193 8.77 -11.22 -0.23
CA ILE A 193 7.87 -11.45 0.90
C ILE A 193 7.90 -12.89 1.39
N GLY A 194 8.77 -13.73 0.81
CA GLY A 194 8.97 -15.10 1.28
C GLY A 194 7.83 -16.06 0.96
N LEU A 195 7.03 -15.77 -0.07
CA LEU A 195 6.02 -16.71 -0.60
C LEU A 195 6.59 -17.64 -1.68
N ILE A 196 7.67 -17.22 -2.35
CA ILE A 196 8.37 -18.08 -3.30
C ILE A 196 9.89 -18.03 -3.09
N LYS A 197 10.55 -19.15 -3.36
CA LYS A 197 12.00 -19.23 -3.53
C LYS A 197 12.35 -19.45 -5.00
N LYS A 198 13.53 -18.97 -5.39
CA LYS A 198 14.11 -19.17 -6.72
C LYS A 198 15.20 -20.23 -6.63
N GLU A 199 15.08 -21.27 -7.42
CA GLU A 199 16.10 -22.30 -7.58
C GLU A 199 16.69 -22.19 -8.99
N LYS A 200 18.01 -22.30 -9.11
CA LYS A 200 18.65 -22.44 -10.42
C LYS A 200 18.54 -23.90 -10.84
N ASP A 201 18.02 -24.10 -12.04
CA ASP A 201 17.92 -25.39 -12.71
C ASP A 201 18.73 -25.31 -14.01
N GLY A 202 20.05 -25.56 -13.88
CA GLY A 202 21.03 -25.24 -14.90
C GLY A 202 21.06 -23.73 -15.23
N ARG A 203 20.76 -23.37 -16.49
CA ARG A 203 20.65 -21.98 -16.94
C ARG A 203 19.28 -21.35 -16.68
N LYS A 204 18.29 -22.15 -16.25
CA LYS A 204 16.92 -21.72 -16.04
C LYS A 204 16.65 -21.37 -14.57
N VAL A 205 15.59 -20.60 -14.34
CA VAL A 205 15.11 -20.26 -12.99
C VAL A 205 13.78 -20.96 -12.76
N ARG A 206 13.69 -21.65 -11.63
CA ARG A 206 12.51 -22.37 -11.16
C ARG A 206 11.97 -21.69 -9.90
N TYR A 207 10.67 -21.48 -9.86
CA TYR A 207 9.98 -20.89 -8.72
C TYR A 207 9.30 -22.00 -7.93
N LYS A 208 9.52 -22.02 -6.61
CA LYS A 208 8.82 -22.94 -5.70
C LYS A 208 8.10 -22.15 -4.61
N PRO A 209 6.89 -22.57 -4.22
CA PRO A 209 6.21 -21.97 -3.08
C PRO A 209 7.00 -22.24 -1.79
N THR A 210 6.96 -21.30 -0.86
CA THR A 210 7.55 -21.42 0.49
C THR A 210 6.49 -21.30 1.59
N PHE A 211 5.23 -21.04 1.22
CA PHE A 211 4.08 -21.06 2.12
C PHE A 211 3.60 -22.51 2.39
N PRO A 212 2.98 -22.80 3.54
CA PRO A 212 2.46 -24.15 3.85
C PRO A 212 1.28 -24.54 2.94
N THR A 213 1.05 -25.84 2.78
CA THR A 213 -0.05 -26.40 1.95
C THR A 213 -1.44 -26.17 2.54
N ALA A 214 -1.52 -25.82 3.84
CA ALA A 214 -2.76 -25.68 4.60
C ALA A 214 -3.31 -24.25 4.65
N TRP A 215 -2.77 -23.34 3.82
CA TRP A 215 -3.27 -21.98 3.65
C TRP A 215 -4.30 -21.88 2.54
#